data_AF-A0A841T8H2-F1
#
_entry.id   AF-A0A841T8H2-F1
#
_cell.length_a   1.000
_cell.length_b   1.000
_cell.length_c   1.000
_cell.angle_alpha   90.00
_cell.angle_beta   90.00
_cell.angle_gamma   90.00
#
_symmetry.space_group_name_H-M   'P 1'
#
loop_
_entity.id
_entity.type
_entity.pdbx_description
1 polymer ?
#
loop_
_entity_poly.entity_id
_entity_poly.type
_entity_poly.pdbx_seq_one_letter_code
_entity_poly.pdbx_strand_id
1 'polypeptide(L)' 'MFLREIIKLNEKIHTPDQYPFNVPAIKHFDKITLNKNVTFFVGENGSGKSTLLEAIAYQCGFNTAGGPLFKHYMLPAYVL' A
#
# COMPACT_ATOMS: atom_id res chain seq x y z
N MET A 1 -18.52 -1.11 2.56
CA MET A 1 -17.33 -1.92 2.19
C MET A 1 -16.30 -1.78 3.31
N PHE A 2 -15.68 -2.86 3.77
CA PHE A 2 -14.68 -2.84 4.85
C PHE A 2 -13.43 -3.58 4.39
N LEU A 3 -12.26 -2.93 4.48
CA LEU A 3 -10.98 -3.55 4.15
C LEU A 3 -10.59 -4.50 5.28
N ARG A 4 -10.49 -5.80 4.99
CA ARG A 4 -10.23 -6.84 5.99
C ARG A 4 -8.76 -7.19 6.12
N GLU A 5 -8.08 -7.31 4.99
CA GLU A 5 -6.70 -7.77 4.95
C GLU A 5 -5.94 -7.08 3.81
N ILE A 6 -4.65 -6.87 4.02
CA ILE A 6 -3.68 -6.43 3.03
C ILE A 6 -2.63 -7.54 2.97
N ILE A 7 -2.39 -8.10 1.80
CA ILE A 7 -1.44 -9.20 1.60
C ILE A 7 -0.42 -8.73 0.57
N LYS A 8 0.87 -8.93 0.84
CA LYS A 8 1.93 -8.66 -0.14
C LYS A 8 2.18 -9.93 -0.94
N LEU A 9 1.90 -9.89 -2.24
CA LEU A 9 2.08 -11.02 -3.15
C LEU A 9 3.56 -11.16 -3.55
N ASN A 10 4.38 -11.67 -2.63
CA ASN A 10 5.83 -11.80 -2.79
C ASN A 10 6.23 -12.52 -4.09
N GLU A 11 5.46 -13.51 -4.54
CA GLU A 11 5.70 -14.26 -5.77
C GLU A 11 5.57 -13.43 -7.05
N LYS A 12 4.92 -12.27 -6.97
CA LYS A 12 4.77 -11.34 -8.09
C LYS A 12 5.78 -10.19 -8.05
N ILE A 13 6.67 -10.16 -7.07
CA ILE A 13 7.70 -9.13 -6.91
C ILE A 13 9.00 -9.61 -7.58
N HIS A 14 9.34 -9.01 -8.72
CA HIS A 14 10.57 -9.34 -9.44
C HIS A 14 11.78 -8.48 -9.01
N THR A 15 11.54 -7.35 -8.34
CA THR A 15 12.57 -6.35 -7.97
C THR A 15 12.46 -5.93 -6.49
N PRO A 16 12.73 -6.84 -5.52
CA PRO A 16 12.51 -6.58 -4.10
C PRO A 16 13.38 -5.46 -3.51
N ASP A 17 14.53 -5.17 -4.12
CA ASP A 17 15.46 -4.13 -3.66
C ASP A 17 15.23 -2.75 -4.31
N GLN A 18 14.19 -2.61 -5.14
CA GLN A 18 13.82 -1.34 -5.77
C GLN A 18 12.55 -0.75 -5.15
N TYR A 19 12.35 0.55 -5.36
CA TYR A 19 11.11 1.21 -4.94
C TYR A 19 9.91 0.54 -5.63
N PRO A 20 8.80 0.30 -4.92
CA PRO A 20 8.53 0.60 -3.51
C PRO A 20 8.85 -0.57 -2.57
N PHE A 21 9.30 -1.71 -3.08
CA PHE A 21 9.52 -2.93 -2.29
C PHE A 21 10.70 -2.83 -1.32
N ASN A 22 11.63 -1.90 -1.55
CA ASN A 22 12.71 -1.58 -0.63
C ASN A 22 12.32 -0.58 0.48
N VAL A 23 11.12 0.00 0.44
CA VAL A 23 10.63 0.93 1.47
C VAL A 23 10.33 0.13 2.75
N PRO A 24 10.75 0.59 3.96
CA PRO A 24 10.68 -0.23 5.18
C PRO A 24 9.29 -0.83 5.47
N ALA A 25 8.23 -0.03 5.42
CA ALA A 25 6.87 -0.51 5.66
C ALA A 25 6.38 -1.54 4.65
N ILE A 26 6.93 -1.56 3.42
CA ILE A 26 6.58 -2.52 2.37
C ILE A 26 7.48 -3.75 2.40
N LYS A 27 8.77 -3.54 2.67
CA LYS A 27 9.78 -4.58 2.73
C LYS A 27 9.47 -5.62 3.82
N HIS A 28 9.05 -5.16 4.99
CA HIS A 28 9.02 -6.00 6.20
C HIS A 28 7.67 -6.65 6.53
N PHE A 29 6.60 -6.39 5.76
CA PHE A 29 5.29 -7.03 5.99
C PHE A 29 4.94 -8.04 4.91
N ASP A 30 4.28 -9.13 5.29
CA ASP A 30 3.67 -10.07 4.33
C ASP A 30 2.14 -9.99 4.37
N LYS A 31 1.58 -9.73 5.56
CA LYS A 31 0.14 -9.62 5.75
C LYS A 31 -0.18 -8.66 6.89
N ILE A 32 -1.23 -7.86 6.70
CA ILE A 32 -1.83 -6.99 7.73
C ILE A 32 -3.32 -7.33 7.80
N THR A 33 -3.78 -7.79 8.96
CA THR A 33 -5.20 -8.02 9.22
C THR A 33 -5.80 -6.78 9.90
N LEU A 34 -6.90 -6.26 9.35
CA LEU A 34 -7.62 -5.10 9.83
C LEU A 34 -8.91 -5.54 10.52
N ASN A 35 -8.89 -5.53 11.86
CA ASN A 35 -10.02 -5.98 12.69
C ASN A 35 -10.88 -4.82 13.21
N LYS A 36 -10.58 -3.58 12.79
CA LYS A 36 -11.21 -2.34 13.28
C LYS A 36 -11.58 -1.44 12.11
N ASN A 37 -12.72 -0.77 12.24
CA ASN A 37 -13.22 0.20 11.24
C ASN A 37 -12.27 1.37 11.01
N VAL A 38 -11.43 1.70 12.01
CA VAL A 38 -10.41 2.74 11.93
C VAL A 38 -9.07 2.12 12.33
N THR A 39 -8.06 2.28 11.47
CA THR A 39 -6.69 1.81 11.71
C THR A 39 -5.73 2.95 11.40
N PHE A 40 -4.76 3.18 12.29
CA PHE A 40 -3.73 4.20 12.12
C PHE A 40 -2.39 3.54 11.78
N PHE A 41 -1.75 4.02 10.71
CA PHE A 41 -0.35 3.70 10.41
C PHE A 41 0.53 4.81 10.97
N VAL A 42 1.40 4.48 11.92
CA VAL A 42 2.29 5.42 12.62
C VAL A 42 3.76 5.01 12.47
N GLY A 43 4.68 5.99 12.56
CA GLY A 43 6.11 5.77 12.36
C GLY A 43 6.83 6.99 11.78
N GLU A 44 8.15 6.94 11.69
CA GLU A 44 9.02 8.06 11.28
C GLU A 44 8.84 8.50 9.81
N ASN A 45 9.26 9.71 9.48
CA ASN A 45 9.29 10.19 8.09
C ASN A 45 10.20 9.29 7.24
N GLY A 46 9.73 8.92 6.05
CA GLY A 46 10.43 7.97 5.17
C GLY A 46 10.17 6.49 5.48
N SER A 47 9.41 6.14 6.53
CA SER A 47 9.13 4.74 6.85
C SER A 47 8.21 4.02 5.85
N GLY A 48 7.52 4.74 4.97
CA GLY A 48 6.65 4.16 3.92
C GLY A 48 5.16 4.16 4.21
N LYS A 49 4.69 4.87 5.25
CA LYS A 49 3.27 4.96 5.61
C LYS A 49 2.40 5.46 4.45
N SER A 50 2.80 6.57 3.81
CA SER A 50 2.07 7.14 2.68
C SER A 50 2.10 6.19 1.48
N THR A 51 3.25 5.60 1.17
CA THR A 51 3.38 4.60 0.08
C THR A 51 2.45 3.40 0.30
N LEU A 52 2.34 2.88 1.53
CA LEU A 52 1.41 1.81 1.86
C LEU A 52 -0.05 2.26 1.68
N LEU A 53 -0.41 3.45 2.15
CA LEU A 53 -1.76 4.01 1.99
C LEU A 53 -2.12 4.23 0.52
N GLU A 54 -1.20 4.75 -0.28
CA GLU A 54 -1.36 4.95 -1.73
C GLU A 54 -1.56 3.61 -2.44
N ALA A 55 -0.79 2.58 -2.09
CA ALA A 55 -0.96 1.25 -2.64
C ALA A 55 -2.33 0.64 -2.30
N ILE A 56 -2.75 0.74 -1.04
CA ILE A 56 -4.09 0.30 -0.60
C ILE A 56 -5.17 1.04 -1.38
N ALA A 57 -5.06 2.37 -1.47
CA ALA A 57 -6.01 3.20 -2.20
C ALA A 57 -6.08 2.80 -3.68
N TYR A 58 -4.94 2.66 -4.35
CA TYR A 58 -4.85 2.22 -5.74
C TYR A 58 -5.54 0.86 -5.95
N GLN A 59 -5.22 -0.13 -5.12
CA GLN A 59 -5.77 -1.48 -5.23
C GLN A 59 -7.27 -1.54 -4.92
N CYS A 60 -7.77 -0.65 -4.05
CA CYS A 60 -9.19 -0.51 -3.74
C CYS A 60 -9.94 0.37 -4.76
N GLY A 61 -9.24 0.98 -5.74
CA GLY A 61 -9.83 1.91 -6.70
C GLY A 61 -10.14 3.30 -6.12
N PHE A 62 -9.55 3.67 -4.99
CA PHE A 62 -9.67 5.01 -4.41
C PHE A 62 -8.61 5.97 -4.96
N ASN A 63 -8.86 7.27 -4.85
CA ASN A 63 -7.87 8.29 -5.17
C ASN A 63 -6.72 8.22 -4.14
N THR A 64 -5.50 8.03 -4.61
CA THR A 64 -4.29 7.87 -3.77
C THR A 64 -3.95 9.14 -2.98
N ALA A 65 -4.44 10.32 -3.39
CA ALA A 65 -4.28 11.60 -2.69
C ALA A 65 -5.51 12.00 -1.85
N GLY A 66 -6.58 11.19 -1.85
CA GLY A 66 -7.88 11.53 -1.27
C GLY A 66 -8.80 12.29 -2.23
N GLY A 67 -10.09 11.94 -2.24
CA GLY A 67 -11.13 12.55 -3.10
C GLY A 67 -11.87 11.54 -4.00
N PRO A 68 -12.94 11.96 -4.71
CA PRO A 68 -13.67 11.09 -5.62
C PRO A 68 -12.81 10.67 -6.83
N LEU A 69 -13.23 9.57 -7.47
CA LEU A 69 -12.51 8.75 -8.47
C LEU A 69 -12.04 9.48 -9.78
N PHE A 70 -10.81 9.13 -10.22
CA PHE A 70 -10.13 9.33 -11.54
C PHE A 70 -9.43 10.69 -11.86
N LYS A 71 -8.25 10.83 -12.53
CA LYS A 71 -7.46 10.01 -13.49
C LYS A 71 -5.92 10.17 -13.31
N HIS A 72 -5.16 9.11 -13.67
CA HIS A 72 -3.73 9.04 -14.04
C HIS A 72 -2.67 9.68 -13.13
N TYR A 73 -2.19 8.90 -12.16
CA TYR A 73 -0.75 8.78 -11.91
C TYR A 73 -0.34 7.36 -12.31
N MET A 74 0.59 7.21 -13.25
CA MET A 74 1.29 5.95 -13.49
C MET A 74 2.18 5.66 -12.28
N LEU A 75 1.58 5.13 -11.22
CA LEU A 75 2.34 4.26 -10.34
C LEU A 75 2.60 2.97 -11.14
N PRO A 76 3.85 2.51 -11.31
CA PRO A 76 4.09 1.19 -11.90
C PRO A 76 3.21 0.21 -11.14
N ALA A 77 2.38 -0.54 -11.86
CA ALA A 77 1.32 -1.37 -11.30
C ALA A 77 1.85 -2.14 -10.08
N TYR A 78 1.54 -1.65 -8.89
CA TYR A 78 2.02 -2.29 -7.68
C TYR A 78 1.13 -3.48 -7.47
N VAL A 79 1.73 -4.64 -7.70
CA VAL A 79 1.10 -5.90 -7.39
C VAL A 79 1.14 -6.04 -5.87
N LEU A 80 0.08 -5.58 -5.23
CA LEU A 80 -0.22 -5.75 -3.80
C LEU A 80 -1.61 -6.35 -3.70
#